data_AF-A0A9P8N5B3-F1
#
_entry.id   AF-A0A9P8N5B3-F1
#
_cell.length_a   1.000
_cell.length_b   1.000
_cell.length_c   1.000
_cell.angle_alpha   90.00
_cell.angle_beta   90.00
_cell.angle_gamma   90.00
#
_symmetry.space_group_name_H-M   'P 1'
#
loop_
_entity.id
_entity.type
_entity.pdbx_description
1 polymer ?
#
loop_
_entity_poly.entity_id
_entity_poly.type
_entity_poly.pdbx_seq_one_letter_code
_entity_poly.pdbx_strand_id
1 'polypeptide(L)'
;MRLSVVTGLALLTAVQAVPPAAPTTPPMEPQEPTGVCLTVPERVRLSPEKQVDKLCFKCNLDEFDSEWDSPYRTPGFEWWTDGCTASPDEPMPGLNYTKSCRRHDFCYHTLKKQGRFYRNVKTEVDNIFFKDMNDACASVPEDKKKDTPWWMFWISPAGAAVRHVIFNCDVWANLYHISVDNFGKFETSLDDPPEGKEYEVVDGRVQEKSAVKA
;
A
#
# COMPACT_ATOMS: atom_id res chain seq x y z
N MET A 1 99.77 2.08 -35.47
CA MET A 1 98.51 2.82 -35.28
C MET A 1 97.36 1.99 -35.83
N ARG A 2 96.56 1.35 -34.96
CA ARG A 2 95.34 0.62 -35.33
C ARG A 2 94.19 1.27 -34.57
N LEU A 3 93.30 1.95 -35.28
CA LEU A 3 92.06 2.51 -34.72
C LEU A 3 91.09 1.34 -34.48
N SER A 4 90.63 1.16 -33.25
CA SER A 4 89.47 0.31 -32.94
C SER A 4 88.31 1.23 -32.58
N VAL A 5 87.31 1.29 -33.45
CA VAL A 5 86.06 2.01 -33.24
C VAL A 5 85.18 1.15 -32.34
N VAL A 6 84.91 1.62 -31.13
CA VAL A 6 84.00 0.97 -30.18
C VAL A 6 82.58 1.44 -30.51
N THR A 7 81.80 0.59 -31.17
CA THR A 7 80.37 0.81 -31.40
C THR A 7 79.59 0.48 -30.12
N GLY A 8 79.12 1.52 -29.43
CA GLY A 8 78.28 1.39 -28.24
C GLY A 8 76.86 0.94 -28.60
N LEU A 9 76.42 -0.17 -28.01
CA LEU A 9 75.06 -0.68 -28.12
C LEU A 9 74.18 0.07 -27.11
N ALA A 10 73.33 0.99 -27.59
CA ALA A 10 72.38 1.69 -26.74
C ALA A 10 71.21 0.75 -26.39
N LEU A 11 71.13 0.34 -25.11
CA LEU A 11 69.98 -0.37 -24.55
C LEU A 11 68.81 0.61 -24.40
N LEU A 12 67.82 0.51 -25.29
CA LEU A 12 66.52 1.15 -25.09
C LEU A 12 65.77 0.39 -24.00
N THR A 13 65.61 1.00 -22.83
CA THR A 13 64.65 0.55 -21.83
C THR A 13 63.23 0.90 -22.31
N ALA A 14 62.43 -0.11 -22.64
CA ALA A 14 61.02 0.08 -22.92
C ALA A 14 60.30 0.45 -21.60
N VAL A 15 59.93 1.71 -21.44
CA VAL A 15 59.05 2.16 -20.36
C VAL A 15 57.65 1.63 -20.69
N GLN A 16 57.23 0.56 -20.03
CA GLN A 16 55.84 0.09 -20.13
C GLN A 16 54.93 1.14 -19.49
N ALA A 17 54.04 1.73 -20.30
CA ALA A 17 52.99 2.58 -19.80
C ALA A 17 52.01 1.72 -19.00
N VAL A 18 51.92 1.95 -17.68
CA VAL A 18 50.88 1.37 -16.85
C VAL A 18 49.55 2.03 -17.27
N PRO A 19 48.54 1.26 -17.71
CA PRO A 19 47.26 1.85 -18.08
C PRO A 19 46.64 2.56 -16.87
N PRO A 20 45.95 3.71 -17.07
CA PRO A 20 45.27 4.38 -15.98
C PRO A 20 44.24 3.42 -15.38
N ALA A 21 44.27 3.28 -14.04
CA ALA A 21 43.26 2.54 -13.32
C ALA A 21 41.87 3.09 -13.69
N ALA A 22 40.99 2.22 -14.16
CA ALA A 22 39.61 2.58 -14.42
C ALA A 22 39.00 3.18 -13.14
N PRO A 23 38.15 4.22 -13.25
CA PRO A 23 37.46 4.75 -12.09
C PRO A 23 36.63 3.63 -11.48
N THR A 24 36.99 3.20 -10.27
CA THR A 24 36.15 2.35 -9.44
C THR A 24 34.93 3.17 -9.07
N THR A 25 33.86 3.01 -9.85
CA THR A 25 32.53 3.39 -9.40
C THR A 25 32.27 2.67 -8.07
N PRO A 26 31.95 3.39 -6.97
CA PRO A 26 31.47 2.73 -5.76
C PRO A 26 30.28 1.83 -6.13
N PRO A 27 30.05 0.72 -5.41
CA PRO A 27 28.86 -0.11 -5.63
C PRO A 27 27.65 0.81 -5.63
N MET A 28 26.91 0.81 -6.74
CA MET A 28 25.65 1.51 -6.85
C MET A 28 24.73 0.90 -5.79
N GLU A 29 24.57 1.62 -4.67
CA GLU A 29 23.56 1.32 -3.66
C GLU A 29 22.22 1.28 -4.40
N PRO A 30 21.42 0.19 -4.28
CA PRO A 30 20.11 0.13 -4.93
C PRO A 30 19.30 1.34 -4.46
N GLN A 31 19.03 2.29 -5.35
CA GLN A 31 18.16 3.41 -5.02
C GLN A 31 16.78 2.81 -4.74
N GLU A 32 16.32 2.97 -3.50
CA GLU A 32 15.02 2.47 -3.06
C GLU A 32 13.92 3.06 -3.97
N PRO A 33 12.96 2.25 -4.43
CA PRO A 33 11.88 2.77 -5.25
C PRO A 33 11.07 3.80 -4.45
N THR A 34 10.89 5.00 -5.01
CA THR A 34 9.90 5.95 -4.50
C THR A 34 8.51 5.31 -4.61
N GLY A 35 7.75 5.27 -3.51
CA GLY A 35 6.42 4.64 -3.48
C GLY A 35 6.38 3.24 -2.82
N VAL A 36 7.36 2.90 -1.98
CA VAL A 36 7.38 1.64 -1.22
C VAL A 36 6.82 1.84 0.18
N CYS A 37 5.78 1.08 0.53
CA CYS A 37 5.22 1.07 1.89
C CYS A 37 6.21 0.52 2.93
N LEU A 38 6.81 -0.65 2.68
CA LEU A 38 7.78 -1.29 3.57
C LEU A 38 9.16 -1.31 2.93
N THR A 39 10.05 -0.43 3.39
CA THR A 39 11.45 -0.39 2.93
C THR A 39 12.17 -1.69 3.31
N VAL A 40 13.23 -2.03 2.56
CA VAL A 40 14.00 -3.26 2.84
C VAL A 40 14.46 -3.32 4.28
N PRO A 41 15.03 -2.26 4.87
CA PRO A 41 15.50 -2.39 6.22
C PRO A 41 14.30 -2.43 7.20
N GLU A 42 13.17 -1.75 6.96
CA GLU A 42 11.97 -1.87 7.82
C GLU A 42 11.45 -3.31 7.96
N ARG A 43 11.48 -4.11 6.89
CA ARG A 43 11.08 -5.52 6.94
C ARG A 43 11.92 -6.36 7.92
N VAL A 44 13.16 -5.94 8.13
CA VAL A 44 14.11 -6.64 9.01
C VAL A 44 14.00 -6.14 10.45
N ARG A 45 13.84 -4.82 10.66
CA ARG A 45 13.86 -4.20 12.01
C ARG A 45 12.49 -4.08 12.67
N LEU A 46 11.41 -3.95 11.90
CA LEU A 46 10.07 -3.81 12.47
C LEU A 46 9.53 -5.18 12.88
N SER A 47 8.86 -5.23 14.03
CA SER A 47 8.09 -6.42 14.42
C SER A 47 6.97 -6.68 13.39
N PRO A 48 6.49 -7.93 13.27
CA PRO A 48 5.38 -8.26 12.37
C PRO A 48 4.16 -7.34 12.55
N GLU A 49 3.84 -6.96 13.78
CA GLU A 49 2.74 -6.07 14.09
C GLU A 49 2.98 -4.66 13.56
N LYS A 50 4.18 -4.10 13.72
CA LYS A 50 4.51 -2.77 13.21
C LYS A 50 4.51 -2.71 11.68
N GLN A 51 4.86 -3.81 11.01
CA GLN A 51 4.77 -3.90 9.56
C GLN A 51 3.30 -3.87 9.10
N VAL A 52 2.42 -4.63 9.76
CA VAL A 52 0.97 -4.62 9.49
C VAL A 52 0.37 -3.26 9.80
N ASP A 53 0.71 -2.65 10.93
CA ASP A 53 0.23 -1.31 11.29
C ASP A 53 0.63 -0.27 10.24
N LYS A 54 1.83 -0.40 9.66
CA LYS A 54 2.29 0.47 8.57
C LYS A 54 1.49 0.23 7.28
N LEU A 55 1.34 -1.02 6.85
CA LEU A 55 0.57 -1.41 5.67
C LEU A 55 -0.90 -0.99 5.75
N CYS A 56 -1.51 -1.15 6.92
CA CYS A 56 -2.93 -0.88 7.13
C CYS A 56 -3.24 0.60 7.35
N PHE A 57 -2.42 1.31 8.11
CA PHE A 57 -2.82 2.62 8.66
C PHE A 57 -1.89 3.78 8.29
N LYS A 58 -0.78 3.52 7.59
CA LYS A 58 0.23 4.56 7.29
C LYS A 58 0.49 4.77 5.83
N CYS A 59 0.53 3.68 5.07
CA CYS A 59 0.80 3.77 3.65
C CYS A 59 -0.42 4.32 2.91
N ASN A 60 -0.16 5.04 1.82
CA ASN A 60 -1.23 5.34 0.88
C ASN A 60 -1.60 4.08 0.08
N LEU A 61 -2.72 4.14 -0.64
CA LEU A 61 -3.26 2.97 -1.32
C LEU A 61 -2.34 2.42 -2.41
N ASP A 62 -1.65 3.28 -3.15
CA ASP A 62 -0.74 2.86 -4.21
C ASP A 62 0.56 2.23 -3.65
N GLU A 63 1.06 2.74 -2.53
CA GLU A 63 2.18 2.12 -1.81
C GLU A 63 1.82 0.73 -1.28
N PHE A 64 0.59 0.56 -0.77
CA PHE A 64 0.09 -0.74 -0.34
C PHE A 64 -0.09 -1.69 -1.53
N ASP A 65 -0.68 -1.23 -2.63
CA ASP A 65 -0.91 -2.07 -3.80
C ASP A 65 0.41 -2.48 -4.47
N SER A 66 1.42 -1.60 -4.44
CA SER A 66 2.79 -1.95 -4.85
C SER A 66 3.39 -3.04 -3.95
N GLU A 67 3.07 -3.05 -2.66
CA GLU A 67 3.44 -4.14 -1.76
C GLU A 67 2.67 -5.43 -2.09
N TRP A 68 1.38 -5.32 -2.39
CA TRP A 68 0.52 -6.46 -2.70
C TRP A 68 1.03 -7.27 -3.89
N ASP A 69 1.54 -6.60 -4.92
CA ASP A 69 2.11 -7.24 -6.12
C ASP A 69 3.61 -7.57 -5.98
N SER A 70 4.23 -7.22 -4.85
CA SER A 70 5.67 -7.42 -4.61
C SER A 70 6.03 -8.89 -4.37
N PRO A 71 7.17 -9.38 -4.91
CA PRO A 71 7.70 -10.69 -4.54
C PRO A 71 8.28 -10.70 -3.11
N TYR A 72 8.42 -9.54 -2.47
CA TYR A 72 9.03 -9.38 -1.14
C TYR A 72 8.03 -9.30 0.00
N ARG A 73 6.75 -9.57 -0.26
CA ARG A 73 5.68 -9.61 0.73
C ARG A 73 6.12 -10.39 1.98
N THR A 74 5.91 -9.79 3.15
CA THR A 74 6.31 -10.41 4.41
C THR A 74 5.59 -11.75 4.58
N PRO A 75 6.32 -12.87 4.71
CA PRO A 75 5.72 -14.19 4.83
C PRO A 75 4.96 -14.32 6.16
N GLY A 76 3.87 -15.08 6.15
CA GLY A 76 3.04 -15.33 7.33
C GLY A 76 1.87 -14.36 7.52
N PHE A 77 1.85 -13.24 6.79
CA PHE A 77 0.64 -12.39 6.67
C PHE A 77 -0.37 -13.00 5.69
N GLU A 78 -1.62 -12.58 5.81
CA GLU A 78 -2.73 -13.09 5.01
C GLU A 78 -2.86 -12.26 3.72
N TRP A 79 -2.10 -12.65 2.70
CA TRP A 79 -2.08 -12.00 1.38
C TRP A 79 -3.10 -12.61 0.41
N TRP A 80 -4.37 -12.59 0.82
CA TRP A 80 -5.50 -13.11 0.08
C TRP A 80 -6.68 -12.14 0.15
N THR A 81 -7.52 -12.14 -0.87
CA THR A 81 -8.76 -11.34 -0.98
C THR A 81 -9.81 -12.15 -1.74
N ASP A 82 -11.08 -11.99 -1.38
CA ASP A 82 -12.20 -12.43 -2.23
C ASP A 82 -12.78 -11.29 -3.08
N GLY A 83 -12.08 -10.14 -3.11
CA GLY A 83 -12.50 -8.94 -3.81
C GLY A 83 -13.58 -8.20 -3.03
N CYS A 84 -14.36 -7.36 -3.71
CA CYS A 84 -15.43 -6.63 -3.06
C CYS A 84 -16.69 -7.52 -2.96
N THR A 85 -16.66 -8.60 -2.17
CA THR A 85 -17.74 -9.61 -2.15
C THR A 85 -19.15 -9.08 -1.88
N ALA A 86 -19.28 -7.99 -1.11
CA ALA A 86 -20.57 -7.38 -0.84
C ALA A 86 -21.11 -6.52 -2.00
N SER A 87 -20.30 -6.19 -3.03
CA SER A 87 -20.70 -5.19 -4.03
C SER A 87 -19.72 -5.11 -5.23
N PRO A 88 -20.16 -4.83 -6.48
CA PRO A 88 -19.36 -4.99 -7.70
C PRO A 88 -17.97 -4.32 -7.65
N ASP A 89 -16.90 -5.01 -8.09
CA ASP A 89 -15.52 -4.47 -8.12
C ASP A 89 -15.38 -3.22 -9.01
N GLU A 90 -16.19 -3.16 -10.06
CA GLU A 90 -16.32 -2.05 -11.00
C GLU A 90 -17.76 -1.53 -11.01
N PRO A 91 -18.16 -0.73 -10.00
CA PRO A 91 -19.53 -0.26 -9.90
C PRO A 91 -19.86 0.75 -11.01
N MET A 92 -18.84 1.38 -11.59
CA MET A 92 -18.96 2.37 -12.67
C MET A 92 -17.77 2.33 -13.63
N PRO A 93 -17.94 2.78 -14.89
CA PRO A 93 -16.84 2.87 -15.85
C PRO A 93 -15.69 3.73 -15.31
N GLY A 94 -14.51 3.13 -15.15
CA GLY A 94 -13.30 3.83 -14.68
C GLY A 94 -13.15 3.93 -13.16
N LEU A 95 -14.11 3.42 -12.38
CA LEU A 95 -14.00 3.31 -10.93
C LEU A 95 -13.70 1.86 -10.56
N ASN A 96 -12.55 1.61 -9.95
CA ASN A 96 -12.12 0.27 -9.57
C ASN A 96 -11.72 0.27 -8.08
N TYR A 97 -12.46 -0.47 -7.26
CA TYR A 97 -12.22 -0.58 -5.82
C TYR A 97 -11.37 -1.79 -5.43
N THR A 98 -10.84 -2.54 -6.41
CA THR A 98 -10.02 -3.75 -6.17
C THR A 98 -8.89 -3.46 -5.19
N LYS A 99 -8.17 -2.34 -5.36
CA LYS A 99 -7.06 -1.97 -4.46
C LYS A 99 -7.55 -1.73 -3.03
N SER A 100 -8.67 -1.02 -2.89
CA SER A 100 -9.30 -0.72 -1.59
C SER A 100 -9.74 -2.01 -0.89
N CYS A 101 -10.39 -2.93 -1.61
CA CYS A 101 -10.86 -4.21 -1.08
C CYS A 101 -9.68 -5.13 -0.71
N ARG A 102 -8.62 -5.21 -1.53
CA ARG A 102 -7.37 -5.91 -1.19
C ARG A 102 -6.80 -5.44 0.15
N ARG A 103 -6.75 -4.13 0.38
CA ARG A 103 -6.23 -3.57 1.63
C ARG A 103 -7.12 -3.87 2.82
N HIS A 104 -8.44 -3.74 2.64
CA HIS A 104 -9.42 -4.06 3.68
C HIS A 104 -9.29 -5.51 4.13
N ASP A 105 -9.34 -6.46 3.20
CA ASP A 105 -9.22 -7.89 3.48
C ASP A 105 -7.90 -8.25 4.14
N PHE A 106 -6.79 -7.73 3.60
CA PHE A 106 -5.46 -7.94 4.18
C PHE A 106 -5.42 -7.58 5.66
N CYS A 107 -5.87 -6.36 5.98
CA CYS A 107 -5.86 -5.84 7.33
C CYS A 107 -6.79 -6.64 8.22
N TYR A 108 -7.99 -6.94 7.74
CA TYR A 108 -9.00 -7.69 8.45
C TYR A 108 -8.51 -9.08 8.86
N HIS A 109 -7.98 -9.87 7.90
CA HIS A 109 -7.51 -11.23 8.17
C HIS A 109 -6.20 -11.25 8.97
N THR A 110 -5.25 -10.38 8.63
CA THR A 110 -3.95 -10.40 9.30
C THR A 110 -4.05 -9.93 10.76
N LEU A 111 -4.83 -8.87 11.05
CA LEU A 111 -5.05 -8.41 12.42
C LEU A 111 -5.84 -9.43 13.26
N LYS A 112 -6.78 -10.16 12.65
CA LYS A 112 -7.48 -11.28 13.32
C LYS A 112 -6.51 -12.39 13.68
N LYS A 113 -5.65 -12.80 12.75
CA LYS A 113 -4.62 -13.81 13.00
C LYS A 113 -3.62 -13.38 14.07
N GLN A 114 -3.34 -12.08 14.19
CA GLN A 114 -2.52 -11.51 15.25
C GLN A 114 -3.24 -11.39 16.61
N GLY A 115 -4.54 -11.71 16.70
CA GLY A 115 -5.31 -11.54 17.93
C GLY A 115 -5.47 -10.08 18.37
N ARG A 116 -5.43 -9.14 17.41
CA ARG A 116 -5.48 -7.69 17.65
C ARG A 116 -6.68 -7.02 16.97
N PHE A 117 -7.66 -7.81 16.54
CA PHE A 117 -8.83 -7.31 15.82
C PHE A 117 -10.00 -7.07 16.78
N TYR A 118 -9.90 -5.95 17.51
CA TYR A 118 -10.94 -5.47 18.43
C TYR A 118 -11.91 -4.53 17.72
N ARG A 119 -13.03 -4.19 18.36
CA ARG A 119 -14.05 -3.27 17.82
C ARG A 119 -13.46 -1.96 17.32
N ASN A 120 -12.61 -1.30 18.09
CA ASN A 120 -11.99 -0.03 17.72
C ASN A 120 -11.00 -0.17 16.55
N VAL A 121 -10.27 -1.28 16.49
CA VAL A 121 -9.34 -1.56 15.38
C VAL A 121 -10.11 -1.84 14.09
N LYS A 122 -11.21 -2.58 14.18
CA LYS A 122 -12.13 -2.78 13.05
C LYS A 122 -12.65 -1.44 12.52
N THR A 123 -13.16 -0.57 13.40
CA THR A 123 -13.64 0.76 13.00
C THR A 123 -12.55 1.54 12.26
N GLU A 124 -11.31 1.49 12.72
CA GLU A 124 -10.20 2.14 12.03
C GLU A 124 -9.93 1.53 10.64
N VAL A 125 -9.95 0.20 10.52
CA VAL A 125 -9.81 -0.49 9.23
C VAL A 125 -10.93 -0.09 8.26
N ASP A 126 -12.18 0.00 8.74
CA ASP A 126 -13.33 0.41 7.92
C ASP A 126 -13.26 1.89 7.51
N ASN A 127 -12.72 2.76 8.36
CA ASN A 127 -12.48 4.18 8.06
C ASN A 127 -11.40 4.35 6.99
N ILE A 128 -10.31 3.58 7.08
CA ILE A 128 -9.26 3.58 6.06
C ILE A 128 -9.80 3.08 4.72
N PHE A 129 -10.60 2.01 4.73
CA PHE A 129 -11.25 1.52 3.51
C PHE A 129 -12.18 2.56 2.89
N PHE A 130 -12.97 3.27 3.71
CA PHE A 130 -13.80 4.37 3.23
C PHE A 130 -12.97 5.50 2.62
N LYS A 131 -11.85 5.87 3.26
CA LYS A 131 -10.92 6.85 2.70
C LYS A 131 -10.39 6.40 1.32
N ASP A 132 -10.01 5.13 1.17
CA ASP A 132 -9.51 4.60 -0.10
C ASP A 132 -10.53 4.66 -1.23
N MET A 133 -11.78 4.31 -0.93
CA MET A 133 -12.85 4.40 -1.91
C MET A 133 -13.12 5.84 -2.33
N ASN A 134 -13.01 6.80 -1.40
CA ASN A 134 -13.14 8.23 -1.72
C ASN A 134 -11.95 8.76 -2.52
N ASP A 135 -10.73 8.30 -2.24
CA ASP A 135 -9.56 8.69 -3.03
C ASP A 135 -9.66 8.13 -4.46
N ALA A 136 -10.09 6.86 -4.60
CA ALA A 136 -10.37 6.25 -5.89
C ALA A 136 -11.48 7.01 -6.64
N CYS A 137 -12.56 7.41 -5.95
CA CYS A 137 -13.59 8.30 -6.49
C CYS A 137 -13.00 9.60 -7.04
N ALA A 138 -12.17 10.28 -6.25
CA ALA A 138 -11.59 11.57 -6.61
C ALA A 138 -10.65 11.47 -7.83
N SER A 139 -10.06 10.30 -8.07
CA SER A 139 -9.18 10.05 -9.22
C SER A 139 -9.92 9.89 -10.55
N VAL A 140 -11.23 9.62 -10.53
CA VAL A 140 -12.04 9.47 -11.74
C VAL A 140 -12.34 10.85 -12.35
N PRO A 141 -12.12 11.06 -13.66
CA PRO A 141 -12.49 12.31 -14.33
C PRO A 141 -13.98 12.65 -14.17
N GLU A 142 -14.31 13.93 -13.99
CA GLU A 142 -15.69 14.40 -13.76
C GLU A 142 -16.68 14.04 -14.88
N ASP A 143 -16.19 13.91 -16.12
CA ASP A 143 -16.98 13.45 -17.27
C ASP A 143 -17.35 11.97 -17.13
N LYS A 144 -16.46 11.15 -16.56
CA LYS A 144 -16.68 9.71 -16.33
C LYS A 144 -17.59 9.42 -15.14
N LYS A 145 -17.63 10.31 -14.13
CA LYS A 145 -18.57 10.21 -12.99
C LYS A 145 -20.04 10.35 -13.39
N LYS A 146 -20.32 10.84 -14.60
CA LYS A 146 -21.67 11.11 -15.10
C LYS A 146 -22.08 10.20 -16.26
N ASP A 147 -21.16 9.37 -16.75
CA ASP A 147 -21.38 8.45 -17.87
C ASP A 147 -22.26 7.26 -17.45
N THR A 148 -23.59 7.44 -17.48
CA THR A 148 -24.51 6.30 -17.39
C THR A 148 -24.45 5.42 -18.64
N PRO A 149 -24.35 4.08 -18.52
CA PRO A 149 -24.33 3.19 -19.68
C PRO A 149 -25.59 3.31 -20.55
N TRP A 150 -25.41 3.38 -21.87
CA TRP A 150 -26.48 3.59 -22.86
C TRP A 150 -27.64 2.57 -22.78
N TRP A 151 -27.38 1.35 -22.31
CA TRP A 151 -28.40 0.31 -22.15
C TRP A 151 -29.41 0.61 -21.01
N MET A 152 -29.07 1.50 -20.07
CA MET A 152 -29.97 1.89 -18.98
C MET A 152 -31.08 2.87 -19.39
N PHE A 153 -31.03 3.45 -20.59
CA PHE A 153 -32.12 4.31 -21.10
C PHE A 153 -33.44 3.55 -21.34
N TRP A 154 -33.40 2.21 -21.40
CA TRP A 154 -34.56 1.37 -21.67
C TRP A 154 -35.29 0.86 -20.42
N ILE A 155 -34.71 1.06 -19.22
CA ILE A 155 -35.22 0.47 -17.97
C ILE A 155 -36.06 1.47 -17.15
N SER A 156 -35.95 2.79 -17.37
CA SER A 156 -36.79 3.78 -16.67
C SER A 156 -36.89 5.14 -17.38
N PRO A 157 -38.10 5.55 -17.86
CA PRO A 157 -38.32 6.87 -18.47
C PRO A 157 -38.17 8.04 -17.48
N ALA A 158 -38.22 7.79 -16.17
CA ALA A 158 -38.16 8.81 -15.11
C ALA A 158 -36.73 9.08 -14.58
N GLY A 159 -35.70 8.47 -15.17
CA GLY A 159 -34.44 8.16 -14.50
C GLY A 159 -33.37 9.26 -14.41
N ALA A 160 -33.64 10.55 -14.51
CA ALA A 160 -32.56 11.55 -14.31
C ALA A 160 -32.17 11.71 -12.81
N ALA A 161 -33.17 11.69 -11.90
CA ALA A 161 -32.94 11.91 -10.47
C ALA A 161 -32.46 10.65 -9.71
N VAL A 162 -32.92 9.46 -10.10
CA VAL A 162 -32.48 8.18 -9.50
C VAL A 162 -31.04 7.82 -9.95
N ARG A 163 -30.63 8.27 -11.15
CA ARG A 163 -29.26 8.11 -11.68
C ARG A 163 -28.18 8.72 -10.80
N HIS A 164 -28.45 9.86 -10.17
CA HIS A 164 -27.48 10.55 -9.30
C HIS A 164 -27.19 9.83 -7.98
N VAL A 165 -28.04 8.89 -7.57
CA VAL A 165 -27.89 8.16 -6.30
C VAL A 165 -27.15 6.83 -6.50
N ILE A 166 -27.41 6.15 -7.64
CA ILE A 166 -26.82 4.84 -7.97
C ILE A 166 -25.51 4.97 -8.75
N PHE A 167 -25.09 6.16 -9.17
CA PHE A 167 -23.84 6.36 -9.92
C PHE A 167 -23.01 7.54 -9.38
N ASN A 168 -23.23 7.91 -8.12
CA ASN A 168 -22.34 8.82 -7.43
C ASN A 168 -21.35 7.99 -6.60
N CYS A 169 -20.08 8.08 -6.95
CA CYS A 169 -18.98 7.39 -6.27
C CYS A 169 -19.00 7.63 -4.75
N ASP A 170 -19.35 8.85 -4.30
CA ASP A 170 -19.40 9.20 -2.88
C ASP A 170 -20.55 8.50 -2.16
N VAL A 171 -21.70 8.37 -2.84
CA VAL A 171 -22.86 7.64 -2.29
C VAL A 171 -22.55 6.16 -2.19
N TRP A 172 -21.86 5.59 -3.17
CA TRP A 172 -21.41 4.20 -3.12
C TRP A 172 -20.40 3.94 -2.01
N ALA A 173 -19.36 4.77 -1.89
CA ALA A 173 -18.38 4.63 -0.80
C ALA A 173 -19.07 4.65 0.58
N ASN A 174 -20.07 5.52 0.76
CA ASN A 174 -20.87 5.58 1.98
C ASN A 174 -21.71 4.31 2.20
N LEU A 175 -22.39 3.81 1.17
CA LEU A 175 -23.17 2.56 1.25
C LEU A 175 -22.28 1.36 1.60
N TYR A 176 -21.07 1.29 1.04
CA TYR A 176 -20.09 0.27 1.37
C TYR A 176 -19.66 0.37 2.83
N HIS A 177 -19.25 1.56 3.28
CA HIS A 177 -18.80 1.77 4.66
C HIS A 177 -19.90 1.41 5.67
N ILE A 178 -21.16 1.82 5.41
CA ILE A 178 -22.31 1.44 6.24
C ILE A 178 -22.52 -0.08 6.23
N SER A 179 -22.30 -0.75 5.09
CA SER A 179 -22.45 -2.20 4.96
C SER A 179 -21.36 -2.94 5.75
N VAL A 180 -20.08 -2.63 5.57
CA VAL A 180 -19.00 -3.30 6.33
C VAL A 180 -19.03 -2.98 7.82
N ASP A 181 -19.47 -1.78 8.19
CA ASP A 181 -19.68 -1.42 9.60
C ASP A 181 -20.84 -2.23 10.20
N ASN A 182 -21.98 -2.35 9.50
CA ASN A 182 -23.15 -3.06 10.03
C ASN A 182 -23.09 -4.59 9.92
N PHE A 183 -22.61 -5.16 8.81
CA PHE A 183 -22.45 -6.61 8.68
C PHE A 183 -21.29 -7.11 9.56
N GLY A 184 -20.23 -6.32 9.70
CA GLY A 184 -19.14 -6.66 10.60
C GLY A 184 -19.46 -6.52 12.10
N LYS A 185 -20.56 -5.85 12.48
CA LYS A 185 -21.06 -5.81 13.87
C LYS A 185 -21.71 -7.12 14.32
N PHE A 186 -22.06 -8.02 13.39
CA PHE A 186 -22.66 -9.33 13.70
C PHE A 186 -21.64 -10.45 13.91
N GLU A 187 -20.34 -10.18 13.79
CA GLU A 187 -19.35 -11.08 14.40
C GLU A 187 -19.47 -10.96 15.91
N THR A 188 -20.21 -11.91 16.49
CA THR A 188 -20.56 -12.05 17.91
C THR A 188 -19.36 -12.25 18.84
N SER A 189 -18.14 -11.96 18.41
CA SER A 189 -16.88 -12.26 19.10
C SER A 189 -15.77 -11.23 18.87
N LEU A 190 -16.08 -10.00 18.41
CA LEU A 190 -15.10 -8.93 18.52
C LEU A 190 -14.98 -8.56 20.00
N ASP A 191 -13.96 -9.13 20.65
CA ASP A 191 -13.64 -8.85 22.03
C ASP A 191 -13.47 -7.33 22.22
N ASP A 192 -13.99 -6.82 23.33
CA ASP A 192 -13.63 -5.48 23.78
C ASP A 192 -12.12 -5.48 24.09
N PRO A 193 -11.41 -4.36 23.86
CA PRO A 193 -9.99 -4.29 24.14
C PRO A 193 -9.70 -4.69 25.59
N PRO A 194 -8.56 -5.35 25.88
CA PRO A 194 -8.28 -5.92 27.19
C PRO A 194 -8.37 -4.89 28.32
N GLU A 195 -9.11 -5.25 29.38
CA GLU A 195 -9.38 -4.41 30.54
C GLU A 195 -8.07 -3.98 31.23
N GLY A 196 -7.92 -2.67 31.51
CA GLY A 196 -6.73 -2.11 32.17
C GLY A 196 -5.69 -1.48 31.23
N LYS A 197 -5.91 -1.51 29.91
CA LYS A 197 -5.17 -0.68 28.95
C LYS A 197 -6.02 0.51 28.54
N GLU A 198 -5.55 1.71 28.82
CA GLU A 198 -6.22 2.93 28.39
C GLU A 198 -5.72 3.26 26.98
N TYR A 199 -6.63 3.55 26.05
CA TYR A 199 -6.30 3.88 24.67
C TYR A 199 -6.68 5.32 24.40
N GLU A 200 -5.88 6.03 23.61
CA GLU A 200 -6.14 7.42 23.21
C GLU A 200 -6.20 7.56 21.70
N VAL A 201 -7.05 8.46 21.24
CA VAL A 201 -7.11 8.86 19.84
C VAL A 201 -6.16 10.02 19.62
N VAL A 202 -4.97 9.76 19.06
CA VAL A 202 -3.98 10.78 18.71
C VAL A 202 -3.91 10.89 17.19
N ASP A 203 -4.22 12.08 16.64
CA ASP A 203 -4.37 12.34 15.20
C ASP A 203 -5.35 11.37 14.51
N GLY A 204 -6.50 11.13 15.15
CA GLY A 204 -7.52 10.22 14.63
C GLY A 204 -7.22 8.73 14.79
N ARG A 205 -6.10 8.35 15.40
CA ARG A 205 -5.67 6.94 15.54
C ARG A 205 -5.73 6.45 16.99
N VAL A 206 -6.26 5.25 17.20
CA VAL A 206 -6.25 4.60 18.52
C VAL A 206 -4.86 4.06 18.85
N GLN A 207 -4.23 4.60 19.89
CA GLN A 207 -2.94 4.18 20.42
C GLN A 207 -3.09 3.77 21.89
N GLU A 208 -2.34 2.79 22.36
CA GLU A 208 -2.26 2.49 23.80
C GLU A 208 -1.60 3.68 24.51
N LYS A 209 -2.27 4.28 25.51
CA LYS A 209 -1.70 5.33 26.34
C LYS A 209 -0.46 4.75 27.00
N SER A 210 0.69 5.36 26.74
CA SER A 210 1.92 4.98 27.44
C SER A 210 1.70 5.21 28.94
N ALA A 211 1.85 4.15 29.75
CA ALA A 211 1.79 4.26 31.19
C ALA A 211 2.79 5.34 31.63
N VAL A 212 2.28 6.43 32.21
CA VAL A 212 3.13 7.42 32.88
C VAL A 212 3.85 6.65 33.98
N LYS A 213 5.15 6.41 33.79
CA LYS A 213 5.99 5.81 34.81
C LYS A 213 6.10 6.86 35.92
N ALA A 214 5.40 6.61 37.02
CA ALA A 214 5.45 7.44 38.23
C ALA A 214 6.88 7.55 38.78
#